data_AF-A0A2N9AYX0-F1
#
_entry.id   AF-A0A2N9AYX0-F1
#
_cell.length_a   1.000
_cell.length_b   1.000
_cell.length_c   1.000
_cell.angle_alpha   90.00
_cell.angle_beta   90.00
_cell.angle_gamma   90.00
#
_symmetry.space_group_name_H-M   'P 1'
#
loop_
_entity.id
_entity.type
_entity.pdbx_description
1 polymer ?
#
loop_
_entity_poly.entity_id
_entity_poly.type
_entity_poly.pdbx_seq_one_letter_code
_entity_poly.pdbx_strand_id
1 'polypeptide(L)' 'MSLRPQSALPPVPEDTARIARTAFRRGNPYLLLRDHLGPIFADTAFADLYPARGQPAYAPWRLALVTLMQFREGLSDH' A
#
# COMPACT_ATOMS: atom_id res chain seq x y z
N MET A 1 -2.45 -14.70 14.58
CA MET A 1 -3.41 -13.80 13.89
C MET A 1 -3.80 -14.48 12.57
N SER A 2 -5.00 -14.29 12.03
CA SER A 2 -5.45 -14.85 10.75
C SER A 2 -5.62 -13.74 9.71
N LEU A 3 -5.26 -14.01 8.46
CA LEU A 3 -5.49 -13.07 7.38
C LEU A 3 -6.97 -13.11 6.99
N ARG A 4 -7.61 -11.94 7.04
CA ARG A 4 -8.98 -11.77 6.54
C ARG A 4 -8.90 -10.91 5.29
N PRO A 5 -9.60 -11.28 4.20
CA PRO A 5 -9.67 -10.44 3.01
C PRO A 5 -10.12 -9.03 3.42
N GLN A 6 -9.27 -8.03 3.22
CA GLN A 6 -9.69 -6.66 3.37
C GLN A 6 -10.42 -6.23 2.09
N SER A 7 -11.56 -5.55 2.26
CA SER A 7 -12.20 -4.86 1.14
C SER A 7 -11.18 -3.96 0.44
N ALA A 8 -11.30 -3.87 -0.89
CA ALA A 8 -10.48 -2.97 -1.68
C ALA A 8 -10.51 -1.57 -1.06
N LEU A 9 -9.36 -0.93 -0.98
CA LEU A 9 -9.29 0.46 -0.53
C LEU A 9 -10.24 1.30 -1.37
N PRO A 10 -11.03 2.20 -0.76
CA PRO A 10 -11.85 3.11 -1.54
C PRO A 10 -10.95 3.93 -2.48
N PRO A 11 -11.45 4.25 -3.68
CA PRO A 11 -10.70 5.11 -4.59
C PRO A 11 -10.42 6.46 -3.92
N VAL A 12 -9.32 7.10 -4.32
CA VAL A 12 -9.02 8.46 -3.86
C VAL A 12 -10.09 9.38 -4.43
N PRO A 13 -10.74 10.22 -3.60
CA PRO A 13 -11.69 11.22 -4.10
C PRO A 13 -11.06 12.10 -5.18
N GLU A 14 -11.82 12.44 -6.21
CA GLU A 14 -11.33 13.19 -7.38
C GLU A 14 -10.70 14.52 -7.00
N ASP A 15 -11.31 15.25 -6.06
CA ASP A 15 -10.80 16.53 -5.58
C ASP A 15 -9.44 16.39 -4.88
N THR A 16 -9.27 15.34 -4.06
CA THR A 16 -7.99 15.03 -3.41
C THR A 16 -6.92 14.71 -4.46
N ALA A 17 -7.26 13.90 -5.46
CA ALA A 17 -6.34 13.59 -6.55
C ALA A 17 -5.96 14.84 -7.36
N ARG A 18 -6.92 15.72 -7.66
CA ARG A 18 -6.70 16.98 -8.38
C ARG A 18 -5.76 17.92 -7.60
N ILE A 19 -6.00 18.09 -6.30
CA ILE A 19 -5.16 18.92 -5.44
C ILE A 19 -3.74 18.33 -5.37
N ALA A 20 -3.60 17.02 -5.17
CA ALA A 20 -2.30 16.36 -5.12
C ALA A 20 -1.51 16.55 -6.42
N ARG A 21 -2.13 16.33 -7.59
CA ARG A 21 -1.48 16.58 -8.90
C ARG A 21 -1.06 18.05 -9.06
N THR A 22 -1.87 18.98 -8.55
CA THR A 22 -1.59 20.42 -8.64
C THR A 22 -0.49 20.87 -7.68
N ALA A 23 -0.40 20.25 -6.49
CA ALA A 23 0.64 20.53 -5.51
C ALA A 23 1.99 19.95 -5.95
N PHE A 24 1.99 18.78 -6.57
CA PHE A 24 3.20 18.07 -7.03
C PHE A 24 3.39 18.14 -8.55
N ARG A 25 3.36 19.36 -9.14
CA ARG A 25 3.42 19.55 -10.61
C ARG A 25 4.69 18.99 -11.27
N ARG A 26 5.80 18.92 -10.53
CA ARG A 26 7.08 18.36 -11.01
C ARG A 26 7.17 16.84 -10.83
N GLY A 27 6.07 16.21 -10.43
CA GLY A 27 6.01 14.80 -10.07
C GLY A 27 6.23 14.58 -8.58
N ASN A 28 5.55 13.58 -8.04
CA ASN A 28 5.84 12.99 -6.75
C ASN A 28 6.08 11.49 -6.98
N PRO A 29 7.18 10.93 -6.47
CA PRO A 29 7.55 9.54 -6.72
C PRO A 29 6.48 8.53 -6.30
N TYR A 30 5.71 8.81 -5.25
CA TYR A 30 4.64 7.96 -4.73
C TYR A 30 3.34 8.11 -5.53
N LEU A 31 3.02 9.32 -5.98
CA LEU A 31 1.90 9.55 -6.89
C LEU A 31 2.15 8.85 -8.23
N LEU A 32 3.36 8.99 -8.80
CA LEU A 32 3.74 8.31 -10.03
C LEU A 32 3.71 6.80 -9.88
N LEU A 33 4.25 6.26 -8.78
CA LEU A 33 4.19 4.83 -8.50
C LEU A 33 2.75 4.32 -8.49
N ARG A 34 1.85 5.03 -7.81
CA ARG A 34 0.44 4.67 -7.74
C ARG A 34 -0.26 4.79 -9.09
N ASP A 35 -0.01 5.85 -9.84
CA ASP A 35 -0.63 6.10 -11.16
C ASP A 35 -0.15 5.07 -12.20
N HIS A 36 1.11 4.63 -12.15
CA HIS A 36 1.68 3.70 -13.14
C HIS A 36 1.50 2.23 -12.80
N LEU A 37 1.68 1.85 -11.52
CA LEU A 37 1.66 0.44 -11.12
C LEU A 37 0.34 0.02 -10.47
N GLY A 38 -0.47 0.98 -10.02
CA GLY A 38 -1.68 0.68 -9.26
C GLY A 38 -1.38 -0.09 -7.97
N PRO A 39 -2.31 -0.94 -7.49
CA PRO A 39 -2.06 -1.80 -6.34
C PRO A 39 -1.04 -2.91 -6.71
N ILE A 40 0.16 -2.84 -6.11
CA ILE A 40 1.27 -3.76 -6.37
C ILE A 40 1.25 -5.03 -5.52
N PHE A 41 0.41 -5.07 -4.48
CA PHE A 41 0.31 -6.20 -3.55
C PHE A 41 -1.16 -6.52 -3.29
N ALA A 42 -1.45 -7.81 -3.10
CA ALA A 42 -2.75 -8.32 -2.74
C ALA A 42 -2.64 -9.21 -1.49
N ASP A 43 -3.72 -9.29 -0.70
CA ASP A 43 -3.77 -10.14 0.51
C ASP A 43 -3.40 -11.60 0.19
N THR A 44 -3.82 -12.11 -0.97
CA THR A 44 -3.54 -13.49 -1.41
C THR A 44 -2.05 -13.82 -1.50
N ALA A 45 -1.19 -12.84 -1.79
CA ALA A 45 0.26 -13.04 -1.86
C ALA A 45 0.89 -13.36 -0.49
N PHE A 46 0.16 -13.13 0.61
CA PHE A 46 0.63 -13.34 1.97
C PHE A 46 -0.16 -14.43 2.71
N ALA A 47 -1.15 -15.06 2.07
CA ALA A 47 -2.08 -15.98 2.73
C ALA A 47 -1.37 -17.13 3.45
N ASP A 48 -0.33 -17.69 2.83
CA ASP A 48 0.43 -18.82 3.35
C ASP A 48 1.27 -18.47 4.60
N LEU A 49 1.46 -17.18 4.90
CA LEU A 49 2.17 -16.72 6.10
C LEU A 49 1.28 -16.66 7.35
N TYR A 50 -0.03 -16.85 7.19
CA TYR A 50 -1.00 -16.73 8.28
C TYR A 50 -1.80 -18.02 8.49
N PRO A 51 -2.01 -18.45 9.74
CA PRO A 51 -2.89 -19.57 10.04
C PRO A 51 -4.34 -19.24 9.67
N ALA A 52 -5.10 -20.26 9.25
CA ALA A 52 -6.51 -20.14 8.89
C ALA A 52 -7.42 -19.65 10.04
N ARG A 53 -6.98 -19.81 11.30
CA ARG A 53 -7.74 -19.41 12.50
C ARG A 53 -6.90 -18.52 13.41
N GLY A 54 -7.57 -17.56 14.05
CA GLY A 54 -6.97 -16.63 15.01
C GLY A 54 -7.57 -15.22 14.90
N GLN A 55 -7.15 -14.32 15.79
CA GLN A 55 -7.55 -12.90 15.75
C GLN A 55 -7.14 -12.24 14.41
N PRO A 56 -7.91 -11.28 13.87
CA PRO A 56 -7.59 -10.62 12.60
C PRO A 56 -6.16 -10.05 12.58
N ALA A 57 -5.42 -10.31 11.50
CA ALA A 57 -4.17 -9.62 11.21
C ALA A 57 -4.45 -8.26 10.55
N TYR A 58 -3.51 -7.32 10.71
CA TYR A 58 -3.46 -6.14 9.83
C TYR A 58 -3.06 -6.57 8.41
N ALA A 59 -3.47 -5.82 7.40
CA ALA A 59 -3.13 -6.13 6.01
C ALA A 59 -1.61 -6.17 5.79
N PRO A 60 -1.02 -7.35 5.48
CA PRO A 60 0.42 -7.53 5.40
C PRO A 60 1.04 -6.72 4.26
N TRP A 61 0.30 -6.52 3.17
CA TRP A 61 0.75 -5.73 2.04
C TRP A 61 1.02 -4.26 2.39
N ARG A 62 0.37 -3.71 3.43
CA ARG A 62 0.62 -2.33 3.87
C ARG A 62 2.01 -2.19 4.45
N LEU A 63 2.45 -3.18 5.23
CA LEU A 63 3.82 -3.20 5.76
C LEU A 63 4.83 -3.41 4.63
N ALA A 64 4.56 -4.33 3.71
CA ALA A 64 5.42 -4.53 2.53
C ALA A 64 5.59 -3.25 1.70
N LEU A 65 4.50 -2.48 1.52
CA LEU A 65 4.55 -1.19 0.83
C LEU A 65 5.40 -0.18 1.59
N VAL A 66 5.26 -0.09 2.92
CA VAL A 66 6.07 0.82 3.75
C VAL A 66 7.55 0.48 3.66
N THR A 67 7.92 -0.79 3.80
CA THR A 67 9.31 -1.26 3.67
C THR A 67 9.88 -0.93 2.28
N LEU A 68 9.10 -1.09 1.20
CA LEU A 68 9.53 -0.69 -0.13
C LEU A 68 9.83 0.82 -0.22
N MET A 69 9.02 1.67 0.41
CA MET A 69 9.26 3.11 0.42
C MET A 69 10.46 3.48 1.28
N GLN A 70 10.63 2.85 2.45
CA GLN A 70 11.81 3.05 3.29
C GLN A 70 13.08 2.69 2.56
N PHE A 71 13.12 1.51 1.91
CA PHE A 71 14.23 1.10 1.07
C PHE A 71 14.53 2.10 -0.04
N ARG A 72 13.49 2.59 -0.74
CA ARG A 72 13.64 3.63 -1.79
C ARG A 72 14.25 4.93 -1.23
N GLU A 73 13.87 5.32 -0.03
CA GLU A 73 14.37 6.53 0.64
C GLU A 73 15.74 6.34 1.29
N GLY A 74 16.33 5.14 1.23
CA GLY A 74 17.58 4.83 1.93
C GLY A 74 17.42 4.78 3.45
N LEU A 75 16.18 4.62 3.94
CA LEU A 75 15.86 4.46 5.34
C LEU A 75 15.93 2.97 5.71
N SER A 76 16.44 2.70 6.91
CA SER A 76 16.46 1.37 7.50
C SER A 76 15.11 1.08 8.16
N ASP A 77 14.65 -0.18 8.16
CA ASP A 77 13.44 -0.63 8.86
C ASP A 77 13.63 -0.71 10.41
N HIS A 78 14.47 0.15 11.00
CA HIS A 78 14.93 0.07 12.40
C HIS A 78 14.55 1.29 13.24
#